data_AF-A0A1H9RX43-F1
#
_entry.id   AF-A0A1H9RX43-F1
#
_cell.length_a   1.000
_cell.length_b   1.000
_cell.length_c   1.000
_cell.angle_alpha   90.00
_cell.angle_beta   90.00
_cell.angle_gamma   90.00
#
_symmetry.space_group_name_H-M   'P 1'
#
loop_
_entity.id
_entity.type
_entity.pdbx_description
1 polymer ?
#
loop_
_entity_poly.entity_id
_entity_poly.type
_entity_poly.pdbx_seq_one_letter_code
_entity_poly.pdbx_strand_id
1 'polypeptide(L)'
;MFADPARIYADLTSTHNQSLRGLLLRADLPALWPWIASLVCLLTLVAARRCDRLLATTLVGLCAAAISPWSWGHHWVWITPLTVVVADRVLRRRQWAWLVPGVLLVATTPWVLALADPPDAAGPAVLTSGPLWFLVGNLYLVLFVTVLGLALWTGRSVSANPGREPIAGIGLWEDFRDWGSVPTWWEILAAKVAAFCPRGPGDLRDPVPSDQSRAC
;
A
#
# COMPACT_ATOMS: atom_id res chain seq x y z
N MET A 1 28.23 12.11 2.28
CA MET A 1 28.27 11.29 3.51
C MET A 1 26.93 10.62 3.84
N PHE A 2 25.76 11.23 3.56
CA PHE A 2 24.44 10.63 3.84
C PHE A 2 23.90 9.65 2.78
N ALA A 3 24.56 9.52 1.62
CA ALA A 3 24.10 8.70 0.50
C ALA A 3 24.75 7.31 0.43
N ASP A 4 25.54 6.92 1.44
CA ASP A 4 26.20 5.61 1.50
C ASP A 4 25.27 4.58 2.16
N PRO A 5 24.62 3.70 1.37
CA PRO A 5 23.66 2.73 1.88
C PRO A 5 24.34 1.51 2.51
N ALA A 6 25.67 1.35 2.35
CA ALA A 6 26.41 0.25 2.98
C ALA A 6 26.41 0.34 4.51
N ARG A 7 26.00 1.49 5.07
CA ARG A 7 25.77 1.69 6.51
C ARG A 7 24.50 1.04 7.04
N ILE A 8 23.51 0.79 6.16
CA ILE A 8 22.24 0.16 6.53
C ILE A 8 22.39 -1.35 6.51
N TYR A 9 23.10 -1.86 5.49
CA TYR A 9 23.31 -3.28 5.30
C TYR A 9 24.61 -3.53 4.53
N ALA A 10 25.37 -4.55 4.94
CA ALA A 10 26.70 -4.82 4.40
C ALA A 10 26.65 -5.26 2.92
N ASP A 11 25.68 -6.08 2.55
CA ASP A 11 25.47 -6.52 1.17
C ASP A 11 24.33 -5.75 0.50
N LEU A 12 24.68 -4.84 -0.40
CA LEU A 12 23.70 -4.05 -1.15
C LEU A 12 22.90 -4.86 -2.17
N THR A 13 23.39 -6.06 -2.54
CA THR A 13 22.75 -6.97 -3.50
C THR A 13 21.78 -7.95 -2.85
N SER A 14 21.78 -8.04 -1.50
CA SER A 14 20.89 -8.91 -0.73
C SER A 14 19.43 -8.79 -1.18
N THR A 15 18.71 -9.91 -1.18
CA THR A 15 17.29 -9.97 -1.52
C THR A 15 16.40 -9.30 -0.46
N HIS A 16 16.95 -8.91 0.70
CA HIS A 16 16.31 -7.96 1.60
C HIS A 16 16.12 -6.58 0.96
N ASN A 17 17.02 -6.20 0.04
CA ASN A 17 16.90 -4.95 -0.71
C ASN A 17 15.93 -5.10 -1.89
N GLN A 18 14.70 -4.70 -1.64
CA GLN A 18 13.56 -4.79 -2.54
C GLN A 18 13.27 -3.46 -3.25
N SER A 19 14.23 -2.54 -3.21
CA SER A 19 14.21 -1.31 -4.00
C SER A 19 14.62 -1.58 -5.46
N LEU A 20 14.28 -0.65 -6.34
CA LEU A 20 14.75 -0.59 -7.72
C LEU A 20 16.28 -0.55 -7.81
N ARG A 21 16.93 0.09 -6.83
CA ARG A 21 18.39 0.09 -6.75
C ARG A 21 18.94 -1.32 -6.49
N GLY A 22 18.31 -2.07 -5.58
CA GLY A 22 18.65 -3.46 -5.31
C GLY A 22 18.51 -4.34 -6.55
N LEU A 23 17.42 -4.21 -7.30
CA LEU A 23 17.22 -4.90 -8.58
C LEU A 23 18.37 -4.61 -9.54
N LEU A 24 18.69 -3.33 -9.74
CA LEU A 24 19.70 -2.90 -10.70
C LEU A 24 21.12 -3.29 -10.27
N LEU A 25 21.40 -3.35 -8.97
CA LEU A 25 22.65 -3.89 -8.44
C LEU A 25 22.78 -5.39 -8.75
N ARG A 26 21.72 -6.17 -8.52
CA ARG A 26 21.70 -7.61 -8.86
C ARG A 26 21.77 -7.87 -10.37
N ALA A 27 21.35 -6.91 -11.18
CA ALA A 27 21.38 -6.98 -12.64
C ALA A 27 22.65 -6.37 -13.25
N ASP A 28 23.63 -5.93 -12.43
CA ASP A 28 24.87 -5.27 -12.88
C ASP A 28 24.64 -3.98 -13.71
N LEU A 29 23.60 -3.22 -13.35
CA LEU A 29 23.19 -1.97 -14.01
C LEU A 29 22.99 -0.78 -13.02
N PRO A 30 23.84 -0.58 -12.00
CA PRO A 30 23.60 0.42 -10.95
C PRO A 30 23.51 1.86 -11.47
N ALA A 31 24.20 2.18 -12.57
CA ALA A 31 24.21 3.51 -13.18
C ALA A 31 22.83 3.94 -13.73
N LEU A 32 21.92 2.99 -14.01
CA LEU A 32 20.59 3.30 -14.53
C LEU A 32 19.59 3.73 -13.45
N TRP A 33 19.93 3.55 -12.17
CA TRP A 33 19.01 3.80 -11.07
C TRP A 33 18.36 5.19 -11.07
N PRO A 34 19.10 6.32 -11.14
CA PRO A 34 18.46 7.64 -11.09
C PRO A 34 17.49 7.88 -12.25
N TRP A 35 17.79 7.34 -13.43
CA TRP A 35 16.96 7.49 -14.62
C TRP A 35 15.66 6.68 -14.53
N ILE A 36 15.77 5.40 -14.18
CA ILE A 36 14.59 4.53 -14.05
C ILE A 36 13.75 4.96 -12.84
N ALA A 37 14.36 5.36 -11.73
CA ALA A 37 13.67 5.91 -10.57
C ALA A 37 12.86 7.17 -10.94
N SER A 38 13.45 8.09 -11.70
CA SER A 38 12.78 9.31 -12.16
C SER A 38 11.59 9.01 -13.07
N LEU A 39 11.77 8.08 -14.02
CA LEU A 39 10.69 7.64 -14.91
C LEU A 39 9.53 7.01 -14.13
N VAL A 40 9.83 6.09 -13.22
CA VAL A 40 8.85 5.40 -12.38
C VAL A 40 8.10 6.40 -11.49
N CYS A 41 8.82 7.37 -10.90
CA CYS A 41 8.21 8.43 -10.11
C CYS A 41 7.23 9.25 -10.94
N LEU A 42 7.63 9.68 -12.15
CA LEU A 42 6.77 10.44 -13.05
C LEU A 42 5.50 9.65 -13.43
N LEU A 43 5.64 8.39 -13.82
CA LEU A 43 4.51 7.51 -14.15
C LEU A 43 3.55 7.34 -12.97
N THR A 44 4.10 7.20 -11.76
CA THR A 44 3.31 7.11 -10.53
C THR A 44 2.50 8.38 -10.30
N LEU A 45 3.11 9.55 -10.45
CA LEU A 45 2.41 10.84 -10.30
C LEU A 45 1.32 11.03 -11.35
N VAL A 46 1.56 10.60 -12.59
CA VAL A 46 0.55 10.62 -13.66
C VAL A 46 -0.62 9.70 -13.32
N ALA A 47 -0.36 8.48 -12.86
CA ALA A 47 -1.38 7.54 -12.44
C ALA A 47 -2.18 8.05 -11.24
N ALA A 48 -1.49 8.56 -10.21
CA ALA A 48 -2.08 9.06 -8.98
C ALA A 48 -3.08 10.19 -9.22
N ARG A 49 -2.82 11.09 -10.19
CA ARG A 49 -3.75 12.16 -10.57
C ARG A 49 -5.09 11.68 -11.13
N ARG A 50 -5.16 10.43 -11.60
CA ARG A 50 -6.36 9.82 -12.18
C ARG A 50 -7.05 8.83 -11.23
N CYS A 51 -6.50 8.63 -10.04
CA CYS A 51 -7.00 7.66 -9.07
C CYS A 51 -7.85 8.33 -7.97
N ASP A 52 -8.65 7.53 -7.27
CA ASP A 52 -9.22 7.95 -5.99
C ASP A 52 -8.10 8.21 -4.96
N ARG A 53 -8.41 9.00 -3.91
CA ARG A 53 -7.42 9.43 -2.91
C ARG A 53 -6.68 8.25 -2.27
N LEU A 54 -7.35 7.14 -1.99
CA LEU A 54 -6.73 6.00 -1.31
C LEU A 54 -5.72 5.29 -2.22
N LEU A 55 -6.08 5.03 -3.48
CA LEU A 55 -5.16 4.43 -4.44
C LEU A 55 -4.01 5.40 -4.78
N ALA A 56 -4.27 6.70 -4.91
CA ALA A 56 -3.23 7.70 -5.16
C ALA A 56 -2.18 7.73 -4.03
N THR A 57 -2.61 7.81 -2.76
CA THR A 57 -1.70 7.80 -1.61
C THR A 57 -0.93 6.48 -1.53
N THR A 58 -1.61 5.35 -1.73
CA THR A 58 -0.97 4.02 -1.77
C THR A 58 0.11 3.95 -2.85
N LEU A 59 -0.18 4.39 -4.07
CA LEU A 59 0.77 4.37 -5.20
C LEU A 59 2.01 5.22 -4.93
N VAL A 60 1.83 6.44 -4.40
CA VAL A 60 2.95 7.33 -4.07
C VAL A 60 3.81 6.72 -2.97
N GLY A 61 3.18 6.14 -1.94
CA GLY A 61 3.89 5.44 -0.87
C GLY A 61 4.69 4.24 -1.37
N LEU A 62 4.07 3.41 -2.22
CA LEU A 62 4.74 2.27 -2.84
C LEU A 62 5.94 2.72 -3.70
N CYS A 63 5.75 3.78 -4.48
CA CYS A 63 6.82 4.35 -5.30
C CYS A 63 7.97 4.89 -4.45
N ALA A 64 7.68 5.61 -3.36
CA ALA A 64 8.70 6.18 -2.48
C ALA A 64 9.65 5.11 -1.91
N ALA A 65 9.11 3.95 -1.52
CA ALA A 65 9.93 2.81 -1.14
C ALA A 65 10.61 2.15 -2.35
N ALA A 66 9.92 1.98 -3.47
CA ALA A 66 10.51 1.38 -4.68
C ALA A 66 11.74 2.14 -5.19
N ILE A 67 11.74 3.47 -5.14
CA ILE A 67 12.83 4.31 -5.68
C ILE A 67 13.89 4.67 -4.62
N SER A 68 13.75 4.19 -3.39
CA SER A 68 14.69 4.47 -2.30
C SER A 68 16.08 3.85 -2.58
N PRO A 69 17.15 4.30 -1.88
CA PRO A 69 18.46 3.64 -1.95
C PRO A 69 18.46 2.22 -1.39
N TRP A 70 17.57 1.95 -0.43
CA TRP A 70 17.37 0.67 0.25
C TRP A 70 15.93 0.58 0.77
N SER A 71 15.28 -0.54 0.48
CA SER A 71 13.95 -0.84 0.99
C SER A 71 13.83 -2.32 1.36
N TRP A 72 13.45 -2.60 2.61
CA TRP A 72 13.03 -3.93 3.07
C TRP A 72 11.81 -4.50 2.31
N GLY A 73 11.72 -5.81 2.16
CA GLY A 73 10.58 -6.45 1.45
C GLY A 73 9.22 -6.28 2.10
N HIS A 74 9.18 -5.76 3.33
CA HIS A 74 8.01 -5.73 4.17
C HIS A 74 7.64 -4.28 4.56
N HIS A 75 7.50 -3.35 3.61
CA HIS A 75 6.98 -2.00 3.94
C HIS A 75 5.48 -2.07 4.29
N TRP A 76 5.17 -2.62 5.48
CA TRP A 76 3.84 -2.91 6.00
C TRP A 76 2.92 -1.71 5.97
N VAL A 77 3.50 -0.51 6.13
CA VAL A 77 2.77 0.77 6.09
C VAL A 77 2.00 0.94 4.79
N TRP A 78 2.55 0.48 3.65
CA TRP A 78 1.88 0.59 2.35
C TRP A 78 1.11 -0.66 1.95
N ILE A 79 1.42 -1.81 2.57
CA ILE A 79 0.64 -3.04 2.43
C ILE A 79 -0.78 -2.84 2.98
N THR A 80 -0.93 -2.21 4.15
CA THR A 80 -2.25 -1.99 4.76
C THR A 80 -3.23 -1.21 3.86
N PRO A 81 -2.90 -0.01 3.35
CA PRO A 81 -3.82 0.72 2.47
C PRO A 81 -4.00 0.01 1.12
N LEU A 82 -2.98 -0.71 0.62
CA LEU A 82 -3.13 -1.52 -0.59
C LEU A 82 -4.12 -2.67 -0.40
N THR A 83 -4.10 -3.36 0.74
CA THR A 83 -5.08 -4.42 1.08
C THR A 83 -6.50 -3.88 1.05
N VAL A 84 -6.72 -2.67 1.59
CA VAL A 84 -8.04 -2.01 1.55
C VAL A 84 -8.45 -1.70 0.11
N VAL A 85 -7.52 -1.21 -0.73
CA VAL A 85 -7.78 -0.98 -2.16
C VAL A 85 -8.15 -2.29 -2.85
N VAL A 86 -7.35 -3.35 -2.70
CA VAL A 86 -7.60 -4.66 -3.32
C VAL A 86 -8.98 -5.18 -2.91
N ALA A 87 -9.31 -5.12 -1.61
CA ALA A 87 -10.61 -5.56 -1.10
C ALA A 87 -11.77 -4.75 -1.71
N ASP A 88 -11.67 -3.42 -1.78
CA ASP A 88 -12.69 -2.58 -2.45
C ASP A 88 -12.85 -2.95 -3.92
N ARG A 89 -11.73 -3.07 -4.66
CA ARG A 89 -11.76 -3.34 -6.09
C ARG A 89 -12.30 -4.73 -6.41
N VAL A 90 -11.94 -5.76 -5.64
CA VAL A 90 -12.40 -7.14 -5.85
C VAL A 90 -13.83 -7.32 -5.34
N LEU A 91 -14.11 -7.00 -4.07
CA LEU A 91 -15.36 -7.38 -3.40
C LEU A 91 -16.52 -6.46 -3.77
N ARG A 92 -16.28 -5.14 -3.84
CA ARG A 92 -17.34 -4.15 -4.14
C ARG A 92 -17.43 -3.86 -5.63
N ARG A 93 -16.30 -3.61 -6.29
CA ARG A 93 -16.27 -3.19 -7.71
C ARG A 93 -16.14 -4.33 -8.71
N ARG A 94 -15.99 -5.58 -8.23
CA ARG A 94 -15.87 -6.79 -9.07
C ARG A 94 -14.77 -6.69 -10.14
N GLN A 95 -13.73 -5.91 -9.88
CA GLN A 95 -12.58 -5.74 -10.76
C GLN A 95 -11.59 -6.89 -10.52
N TRP A 96 -11.89 -8.07 -11.04
CA TRP A 96 -11.14 -9.31 -10.78
C TRP A 96 -9.64 -9.25 -11.11
N ALA A 97 -9.20 -8.35 -12.00
CA ALA A 97 -7.79 -8.09 -12.26
C ALA A 97 -7.00 -7.70 -10.99
N TRP A 98 -7.68 -7.16 -9.97
CA TRP A 98 -7.08 -6.83 -8.67
C TRP A 98 -6.81 -8.04 -7.77
N LEU A 99 -7.22 -9.26 -8.16
CA LEU A 99 -6.77 -10.48 -7.50
C LEU A 99 -5.25 -10.66 -7.63
N VAL A 100 -4.65 -10.21 -8.74
CA VAL A 100 -3.20 -10.33 -8.97
C VAL A 100 -2.39 -9.59 -7.90
N PRO A 101 -2.58 -8.28 -7.64
CA PRO A 101 -1.91 -7.62 -6.53
C PRO A 101 -2.31 -8.20 -5.17
N GLY A 102 -3.50 -8.79 -5.02
CA GLY A 102 -3.88 -9.53 -3.81
C GLY A 102 -3.02 -10.77 -3.56
N VAL A 103 -2.73 -11.57 -4.59
CA VAL A 103 -1.81 -12.71 -4.48
C VAL A 103 -0.38 -12.25 -4.21
N LEU A 104 0.08 -11.21 -4.92
CA LEU A 104 1.42 -10.66 -4.72
C LEU A 104 1.60 -10.09 -3.30
N LEU A 105 0.57 -9.48 -2.72
CA LEU A 105 0.58 -9.04 -1.32
C LEU A 105 0.88 -10.22 -0.37
N VAL A 106 0.21 -11.36 -0.55
CA VAL A 106 0.48 -12.56 0.26
C VAL A 106 1.90 -13.08 0.04
N ALA A 107 2.40 -13.01 -1.19
CA ALA A 107 3.78 -13.39 -1.51
C ALA A 107 4.82 -12.49 -0.84
N THR A 108 4.51 -11.23 -0.50
CA THR A 108 5.44 -10.33 0.23
C THR A 108 5.56 -10.62 1.73
N THR A 109 4.94 -11.69 2.24
CA THR A 109 5.04 -12.04 3.67
C THR A 109 6.46 -12.50 4.05
N PRO A 110 6.91 -12.24 5.31
CA PRO A 110 8.26 -12.56 5.76
C PRO A 110 8.66 -14.03 5.55
N TRP A 111 7.73 -14.95 5.75
CA TRP A 111 7.98 -16.39 5.56
C TRP A 111 8.32 -16.75 4.11
N VAL A 112 7.71 -16.06 3.14
CA VAL A 112 8.03 -16.26 1.72
C VAL A 112 9.36 -15.59 1.37
N LEU A 113 9.62 -14.39 1.89
CA LEU A 113 10.89 -13.69 1.68
C LEU A 113 12.07 -14.46 2.30
N ALA A 114 11.86 -15.09 3.45
CA ALA A 114 12.83 -15.94 4.13
C ALA A 114 13.25 -17.16 3.32
N LEU A 115 12.51 -17.53 2.27
CA LEU A 115 12.95 -18.58 1.34
C LEU A 115 14.25 -18.19 0.63
N ALA A 116 14.47 -16.90 0.34
CA ALA A 116 15.65 -16.42 -0.37
C ALA A 116 16.72 -15.82 0.54
N ASP A 117 16.35 -15.32 1.71
CA ASP A 117 17.26 -14.74 2.70
C ASP A 117 16.64 -14.83 4.11
N PRO A 118 16.81 -15.98 4.79
CA PRO A 118 16.22 -16.23 6.08
C PRO A 118 16.89 -15.41 7.20
N PRO A 119 16.18 -15.13 8.30
CA PRO A 119 16.80 -14.53 9.49
C PRO A 119 17.96 -15.39 10.00
N ASP A 120 18.98 -14.77 10.61
CA ASP A 120 20.23 -15.41 11.06
C ASP A 120 20.03 -16.70 11.91
N ALA A 121 18.88 -16.83 12.57
CA ALA A 121 18.52 -17.97 13.42
C ALA A 121 17.70 -19.08 12.73
N ALA A 122 17.30 -18.92 11.46
CA ALA A 122 16.31 -19.76 10.79
C ALA A 122 16.91 -20.84 9.86
N GLY A 123 18.25 -20.95 9.78
CA GLY A 123 18.94 -21.91 8.92
C GLY A 123 19.26 -21.36 7.52
N PRO A 124 19.77 -22.19 6.60
CA PRO A 124 20.20 -21.75 5.27
C PRO A 124 19.03 -21.39 4.36
N ALA A 125 19.25 -20.47 3.42
CA ALA A 125 18.27 -20.10 2.41
C ALA A 125 17.89 -21.31 1.54
N VAL A 126 16.59 -21.45 1.26
CA VAL A 126 16.05 -22.51 0.38
C VAL A 126 16.33 -22.18 -1.08
N LEU A 127 16.17 -20.90 -1.44
CA LEU A 127 16.46 -20.34 -2.75
C LEU A 127 17.78 -19.60 -2.67
N THR A 128 18.77 -20.02 -3.45
CA THR A 128 20.10 -19.39 -3.49
C THR A 128 20.44 -18.79 -4.84
N SER A 129 19.75 -19.21 -5.90
CA SER A 129 19.96 -18.74 -7.27
C SER A 129 18.77 -19.04 -8.17
N GLY A 130 18.82 -18.53 -9.41
CA GLY A 130 17.83 -18.81 -10.45
C GLY A 130 16.59 -17.90 -10.45
N PRO A 131 15.61 -18.18 -11.31
CA PRO A 131 14.48 -17.27 -11.56
C PRO A 131 13.59 -17.04 -10.33
N LEU A 132 13.36 -18.07 -9.52
CA LEU A 132 12.53 -17.95 -8.31
C LEU A 132 13.22 -17.12 -7.23
N TRP A 133 14.53 -17.31 -7.03
CA TRP A 133 15.32 -16.46 -6.13
C TRP A 133 15.24 -14.99 -6.58
N PHE A 134 15.42 -14.75 -7.88
CA PHE A 134 15.35 -13.40 -8.44
C PHE A 134 13.95 -12.81 -8.29
N LEU A 135 12.90 -13.60 -8.50
CA LEU A 135 11.52 -13.16 -8.31
C LEU A 135 11.26 -12.78 -6.84
N VAL A 136 11.62 -13.65 -5.89
CA VAL A 136 11.44 -13.42 -4.45
C VAL A 136 12.21 -12.17 -4.01
N GLY A 137 13.43 -11.98 -4.49
CA GLY A 137 14.26 -10.80 -4.25
C GLY A 137 13.73 -9.49 -4.84
N ASN A 138 12.66 -9.54 -5.64
CA ASN A 138 12.07 -8.37 -6.29
C ASN A 138 10.53 -8.32 -6.18
N LEU A 139 9.93 -9.11 -5.28
CA LEU A 139 8.47 -9.20 -5.12
C LEU A 139 7.81 -7.85 -4.86
N TYR A 140 8.47 -6.96 -4.11
CA TYR A 140 7.94 -5.63 -3.87
C TYR A 140 7.80 -4.83 -5.16
N LEU A 141 8.80 -4.88 -6.04
CA LEU A 141 8.77 -4.20 -7.33
C LEU A 141 7.72 -4.81 -8.24
N VAL A 142 7.60 -6.14 -8.28
CA VAL A 142 6.56 -6.84 -9.06
C VAL A 142 5.17 -6.43 -8.60
N LEU A 143 4.94 -6.36 -7.28
CA LEU A 143 3.70 -5.84 -6.72
C LEU A 143 3.44 -4.40 -7.15
N PHE A 144 4.43 -3.53 -6.95
CA PHE A 144 4.31 -2.11 -7.26
C PHE A 144 4.03 -1.85 -8.76
N VAL A 145 4.79 -2.45 -9.68
CA VAL A 145 4.57 -2.25 -11.13
C VAL A 145 3.23 -2.83 -11.58
N THR A 146 2.76 -3.90 -10.95
CA THR A 146 1.42 -4.46 -11.20
C THR A 146 0.34 -3.47 -10.80
N VAL A 147 0.41 -2.91 -9.60
CA VAL A 147 -0.55 -1.91 -9.12
C VAL A 147 -0.48 -0.64 -9.97
N LEU A 148 0.71 -0.17 -10.32
CA LEU A 148 0.91 0.98 -11.20
C LEU A 148 0.32 0.73 -12.60
N GLY A 149 0.58 -0.44 -13.19
CA GLY A 149 0.04 -0.82 -14.50
C GLY A 149 -1.49 -0.88 -14.49
N LEU A 150 -2.08 -1.50 -13.46
CA LEU A 150 -3.53 -1.52 -13.27
C LEU A 150 -4.10 -0.11 -13.08
N ALA A 151 -3.42 0.75 -12.33
CA ALA A 151 -3.84 2.13 -12.13
C ALA A 151 -3.79 2.96 -13.43
N LEU A 152 -2.74 2.79 -14.24
CA LEU A 152 -2.62 3.44 -15.54
C LEU A 152 -3.67 2.92 -16.54
N TRP A 153 -3.96 1.62 -16.51
CA TRP A 153 -4.95 0.99 -17.37
C TRP A 153 -6.39 1.34 -17.00
N THR A 154 -6.70 1.36 -15.70
CA THR A 154 -8.06 1.62 -15.18
C THR A 154 -8.34 3.09 -14.89
N GLY A 155 -7.33 3.96 -14.97
CA GLY A 155 -7.39 5.39 -14.68
C GLY A 155 -8.32 6.14 -15.63
N ARG A 156 -9.64 6.00 -15.42
CA ARG A 156 -10.65 6.91 -15.94
C ARG A 156 -10.56 8.21 -15.15
N SER A 157 -10.54 9.32 -15.87
CA SER A 157 -10.59 10.68 -15.33
C SER A 157 -11.57 10.74 -14.17
N VAL A 158 -11.06 10.89 -12.95
CA VAL A 158 -11.87 11.43 -11.86
C VAL A 158 -12.26 12.80 -12.36
N SER A 159 -13.49 12.96 -12.86
CA SER A 159 -14.04 14.28 -13.15
C SER A 159 -13.80 15.11 -11.90
N ALA A 160 -12.97 16.15 -12.03
CA ALA A 160 -12.78 17.13 -10.99
C ALA A 160 -14.20 17.58 -10.62
N ASN A 161 -14.64 17.21 -9.43
CA ASN A 161 -15.97 17.58 -8.95
C ASN A 161 -15.93 19.11 -8.84
N PRO A 162 -16.66 19.88 -9.67
CA PRO A 162 -16.51 21.34 -9.71
C PRO A 162 -16.92 22.02 -8.40
N GLY A 163 -17.57 21.28 -7.49
CA GLY A 163 -17.97 21.74 -6.16
C GLY A 163 -17.03 21.34 -5.01
N ARG A 164 -15.86 20.76 -5.26
CA ARG A 164 -14.81 20.71 -4.22
C ARG A 164 -14.03 22.00 -4.29
N GLU A 165 -14.29 22.89 -3.32
CA GLU A 165 -13.42 24.01 -3.01
C GLU A 165 -11.95 23.58 -3.16
N PRO A 166 -11.13 24.34 -3.90
CA PRO A 166 -9.70 24.06 -3.96
C PRO A 166 -9.21 23.95 -2.53
N ILE A 167 -8.31 23.01 -2.28
CA ILE A 167 -7.66 22.85 -1.00
C ILE A 167 -6.68 24.04 -0.81
N ALA A 168 -7.23 25.24 -0.76
CA ALA A 168 -6.61 26.46 -0.28
C ALA A 168 -6.88 26.45 1.23
N GLY A 169 -6.05 25.73 1.99
CA GLY A 169 -6.25 25.65 3.43
C GLY A 169 -5.78 24.39 4.12
N ILE A 170 -4.93 23.54 3.51
CA ILE A 170 -4.09 22.70 4.37
C ILE A 170 -2.92 23.57 4.80
N GLY A 171 -3.12 24.25 5.94
CA GLY A 171 -2.04 24.71 6.79
C GLY A 171 -1.27 23.48 7.28
N LEU A 172 -0.44 22.90 6.41
CA LEU A 172 0.34 21.67 6.62
C LEU A 172 1.28 21.77 7.84
N TRP A 173 1.40 22.94 8.44
CA TRP A 173 2.24 23.23 9.61
C TRP A 173 1.45 23.36 10.93
N GLU A 174 0.17 23.70 10.91
CA GLU A 174 -0.63 23.88 12.14
C GLU A 174 -1.23 22.57 12.64
N ASP A 175 -1.67 21.67 11.73
CA ASP A 175 -2.23 20.35 12.07
C ASP A 175 -1.21 19.38 12.70
N PHE A 176 0.10 19.65 12.61
CA PHE A 176 1.13 18.83 13.25
C PHE A 176 1.30 19.13 14.75
N ARG A 177 0.56 20.07 15.32
CA ARG A 177 0.69 20.45 16.74
C ARG A 177 -0.12 19.55 17.69
N ASP A 178 -1.15 18.86 17.19
CA ASP A 178 -2.13 18.10 17.99
C ASP A 178 -2.05 16.58 17.79
N TRP A 179 -0.83 16.02 17.76
CA TRP A 179 -0.60 14.57 17.63
C TRP A 179 -1.21 13.69 18.74
N GLY A 180 -1.71 14.29 19.83
CA GLY A 180 -2.32 13.57 20.95
C GLY A 180 -3.75 13.06 20.70
N SER A 181 -4.44 13.55 19.66
CA SER A 181 -5.85 13.22 19.38
C SER A 181 -6.09 12.56 18.02
N VAL A 182 -5.04 12.15 17.31
CA VAL A 182 -5.20 11.47 16.03
C VAL A 182 -5.67 10.03 16.29
N PRO A 183 -6.83 9.62 15.77
CA PRO A 183 -7.31 8.25 15.93
C PRO A 183 -6.24 7.29 15.45
N THR A 184 -5.92 6.33 16.31
CA THR A 184 -4.95 5.30 15.99
C THR A 184 -5.44 4.49 14.79
N TRP A 185 -4.51 3.92 14.03
CA TRP A 185 -4.81 3.22 12.78
C TRP A 185 -5.85 2.08 12.96
N TRP A 186 -5.97 1.51 14.17
CA TRP A 186 -6.94 0.47 14.48
C TRP A 186 -8.35 1.01 14.74
N GLU A 187 -8.51 2.25 15.22
CA GLU A 187 -9.82 2.91 15.40
C GLU A 187 -10.44 3.27 14.04
N ILE A 188 -9.61 3.73 13.10
CA ILE A 188 -10.03 4.03 11.71
C ILE A 188 -10.44 2.74 10.98
N LEU A 189 -9.69 1.65 11.21
CA LEU A 189 -9.99 0.35 10.65
C LEU A 189 -11.29 -0.21 11.25
N ALA A 190 -11.47 -0.14 12.57
CA ALA A 190 -12.68 -0.57 13.27
C ALA A 190 -13.93 0.18 12.81
N ALA A 191 -13.85 1.50 12.63
CA ALA A 191 -14.97 2.30 12.13
C ALA A 191 -15.37 1.91 10.69
N LYS A 192 -14.40 1.61 9.83
CA LYS A 192 -14.67 1.17 8.43
C LYS A 192 -15.19 -0.26 8.34
N VAL A 193 -14.76 -1.15 9.24
CA VAL A 193 -15.27 -2.52 9.35
C VAL A 193 -16.70 -2.53 9.92
N ALA A 194 -16.97 -1.71 10.93
CA ALA A 194 -18.32 -1.56 11.49
C ALA A 194 -19.33 -1.04 10.45
N ALA A 195 -18.90 -0.16 9.54
CA ALA A 195 -19.72 0.32 8.42
C ALA A 195 -19.98 -0.75 7.32
N PHE A 196 -19.27 -1.87 7.35
CA PHE A 196 -19.40 -2.97 6.38
C PHE A 196 -20.25 -4.14 6.90
N CYS A 197 -20.51 -4.20 8.21
CA CYS A 197 -21.34 -5.25 8.79
C CYS A 197 -22.82 -4.98 8.44
N PRO A 198 -23.58 -5.94 7.87
CA PRO A 198 -25.02 -5.78 7.72
C PRO A 198 -25.64 -5.64 9.11
N ARG A 199 -26.44 -4.58 9.33
CA ARG A 199 -27.29 -4.53 10.53
C ARG A 199 -28.19 -5.76 10.49
N GLY A 200 -28.09 -6.63 11.49
CA GLY A 200 -28.97 -7.79 11.62
C GLY A 200 -30.43 -7.33 11.75
N PRO A 201 -31.40 -8.14 11.31
CA PRO A 201 -32.81 -7.83 11.45
C PRO A 201 -33.19 -7.95 12.93
N GLY A 202 -33.24 -6.82 13.65
CA GLY A 202 -33.53 -6.85 15.08
C GLY A 202 -33.89 -5.52 15.73
N ASP A 203 -34.13 -4.46 14.95
CA ASP A 203 -34.58 -3.17 15.49
C ASP A 203 -35.88 -2.72 14.82
N LEU A 204 -36.93 -3.48 15.09
CA LEU A 204 -38.32 -3.04 15.01
C LEU A 204 -38.88 -3.18 16.43
N ARG A 205 -38.53 -2.24 17.31
CA ARG A 205 -39.36 -1.95 18.48
C ARG A 205 -40.23 -0.77 18.12
N ASP A 206 -41.43 -1.06 17.63
CA ASP A 206 -42.49 -0.07 17.58
C ASP A 206 -42.75 0.44 19.02
N PRO A 207 -42.88 1.75 19.24
CA PRO A 207 -43.29 2.26 20.53
C PRO A 207 -44.74 1.82 20.81
N VAL A 208 -44.92 1.04 21.89
CA VAL A 208 -46.23 0.72 22.45
C VAL A 208 -46.94 2.03 22.83
N PRO A 209 -48.15 2.32 22.33
CA PRO A 209 -48.92 3.48 22.76
C PRO A 209 -49.28 3.32 24.24
N SER A 210 -48.82 4.24 25.08
CA SER A 210 -49.28 4.35 26.46
C SER A 210 -50.75 4.79 26.46
N ASP A 211 -51.62 3.86 26.84
CA ASP A 211 -53.02 4.08 27.17
C ASP A 211 -53.14 5.20 28.21
N GLN A 212 -53.60 6.38 27.77
CA GLN A 212 -54.07 7.43 28.68
C GLN A 212 -55.52 7.09 29.05
N SER A 213 -55.66 6.37 30.16
CA SER A 213 -56.93 6.23 30.84
C SER A 213 -57.37 7.61 31.38
N ARG A 214 -58.50 8.06 30.87
CA ARG A 214 -59.36 9.06 31.50
C ARG A 214 -59.81 8.54 32.87
N ALA A 215 -59.59 9.32 33.93
CA ALA A 215 -60.48 9.36 35.08
C ALA A 215 -60.23 10.62 35.92
N CYS A 216 -61.32 11.38 36.10
CA CYS A 216 -61.56 12.58 36.91
C CYS A 216 -61.20 13.92 36.26
#